data_AF-A0A081LBW2-F1
#
_entry.id   AF-A0A081LBW2-F1
#
_cell.length_a   1.000
_cell.length_b   1.000
_cell.length_c   1.000
_cell.angle_alpha   90.00
_cell.angle_beta   90.00
_cell.angle_gamma   90.00
#
_symmetry.space_group_name_H-M   'P 1'
#
loop_
_entity.id
_entity.type
_entity.pdbx_description
1 polymer ?
#
loop_
_entity_poly.entity_id
_entity_poly.type
_entity_poly.pdbx_seq_one_letter_code
_entity_poly.pdbx_strand_id
1 'polypeptide(L)'
;MKAKLKVIEGHLMTGISYILPVIIGASLIVGLAKLVGLGFGVSDLNAYKDAGGILHGAYLMEQVGWTGIGLMNVLLAGFIAYSIADKSGLAAGFIGGALASSTNAGFIGAVIAGFFAGYVALLVKRKIQIQGSAAGLVPLLILPLITVGLTGLLMSVLLGGPLGALNTALIEWIKGMVADGTSTLALALILGAMIGFDLGGPVNKSAWMAGNALFLSGVYLPAILVNIAIVIPPLGYGLATLIRKRNFSPTFREAGRGGLVMGIIGITEGAIPFTLVNPLKLIPLNVVACAAGSGVAALLGVHDIMPPIGGLYGFFSVGNWWAYLIGALTGALVIGIGANLLVNFSEKKEPQKPEHDQKQKEEDDFDLVLEG
;
A
#
# COMPACT_ATOMS: atom_id res chain seq x y z
N MET A 1 -14.48 24.54 3.80
CA MET A 1 -13.91 23.45 4.62
C MET A 1 -13.55 22.22 3.78
N LYS A 2 -14.48 21.67 2.97
CA LYS A 2 -14.24 20.47 2.11
C LYS A 2 -13.02 20.58 1.18
N ALA A 3 -12.80 21.74 0.55
CA ALA A 3 -11.66 21.94 -0.35
C ALA A 3 -10.30 21.89 0.36
N LYS A 4 -10.17 22.46 1.57
CA LYS A 4 -8.92 22.43 2.34
C LYS A 4 -8.61 21.01 2.85
N LEU A 5 -9.64 20.28 3.27
CA LEU A 5 -9.49 18.89 3.69
C LEU A 5 -8.98 18.01 2.54
N LYS A 6 -9.54 18.19 1.33
CA LYS A 6 -9.13 17.48 0.12
C LYS A 6 -7.66 17.74 -0.25
N VAL A 7 -7.15 18.94 0.02
CA VAL A 7 -5.72 19.27 -0.21
C VAL A 7 -4.82 18.55 0.79
N ILE A 8 -5.18 18.56 2.09
CA ILE A 8 -4.43 17.83 3.13
C ILE A 8 -4.42 16.33 2.86
N GLU A 9 -5.58 15.77 2.51
CA GLU A 9 -5.71 14.37 2.08
C GLU A 9 -4.80 14.08 0.89
N GLY A 10 -4.79 14.94 -0.14
CA GLY A 10 -3.91 14.80 -1.30
C GLY A 10 -2.43 14.73 -0.92
N HIS A 11 -1.96 15.59 -0.01
CA HIS A 11 -0.57 15.57 0.44
C HIS A 11 -0.20 14.26 1.16
N LEU A 12 -1.08 13.78 2.04
CA LEU A 12 -0.90 12.51 2.73
C LEU A 12 -0.87 11.33 1.74
N MET A 13 -1.82 11.32 0.79
CA MET A 13 -1.93 10.27 -0.22
C MET A 13 -0.76 10.23 -1.19
N THR A 14 -0.17 11.38 -1.52
CA THR A 14 1.10 11.45 -2.27
C THR A 14 2.21 10.80 -1.48
N GLY A 15 2.34 11.13 -0.18
CA GLY A 15 3.31 10.50 0.71
C GLY A 15 3.20 8.98 0.71
N ILE A 16 2.00 8.46 0.96
CA ILE A 16 1.72 7.01 1.00
C ILE A 16 2.00 6.35 -0.36
N SER A 17 1.60 6.98 -1.47
CA SER A 17 1.77 6.39 -2.80
C SER A 17 3.24 6.31 -3.22
N TYR A 18 4.07 7.28 -2.81
CA TYR A 18 5.48 7.33 -3.21
C TYR A 18 6.36 6.36 -2.41
N ILE A 19 5.96 6.01 -1.17
CA ILE A 19 6.67 4.99 -0.38
C ILE A 19 6.32 3.56 -0.80
N LEU A 20 5.12 3.34 -1.38
CA LEU A 20 4.60 2.00 -1.65
C LEU A 20 5.55 1.13 -2.50
N PRO A 21 6.14 1.61 -3.63
CA PRO A 21 7.10 0.82 -4.40
C PRO A 21 8.36 0.44 -3.61
N VAL A 22 8.81 1.30 -2.70
CA VAL A 22 9.99 1.05 -1.86
C VAL A 22 9.71 -0.07 -0.87
N ILE A 23 8.57 -0.01 -0.18
CA ILE A 23 8.19 -1.03 0.82
C ILE A 23 7.89 -2.37 0.15
N ILE A 24 7.23 -2.37 -1.00
CA ILE A 24 6.99 -3.61 -1.77
C ILE A 24 8.31 -4.24 -2.19
N GLY A 25 9.22 -3.46 -2.80
CA GLY A 25 10.53 -3.97 -3.22
C GLY A 25 11.33 -4.52 -2.04
N ALA A 26 11.37 -3.79 -0.93
CA ALA A 26 12.06 -4.21 0.29
C ALA A 26 11.48 -5.52 0.87
N SER A 27 10.15 -5.63 0.93
CA SER A 27 9.45 -6.83 1.43
C SER A 27 9.66 -8.05 0.53
N LEU A 28 9.70 -7.86 -0.79
CA LEU A 28 10.01 -8.92 -1.75
C LEU A 28 11.43 -9.47 -1.53
N ILE A 29 12.40 -8.60 -1.28
CA ILE A 29 13.78 -9.01 -0.98
C ILE A 29 13.86 -9.79 0.33
N VAL A 30 13.17 -9.36 1.41
CA VAL A 30 13.06 -10.14 2.66
C VAL A 30 12.46 -11.52 2.38
N GLY A 31 11.38 -11.57 1.59
CA GLY A 31 10.71 -12.82 1.25
C GLY A 31 11.60 -13.80 0.48
N LEU A 32 12.30 -13.32 -0.54
CA LEU A 32 13.22 -14.14 -1.33
C LEU A 32 14.37 -14.68 -0.47
N ALA A 33 14.96 -13.85 0.39
CA ALA A 33 16.00 -14.27 1.33
C ALA A 33 15.51 -15.40 2.24
N LYS A 34 14.33 -15.23 2.84
CA LYS A 34 13.72 -16.25 3.73
C LYS A 34 13.38 -17.54 2.98
N LEU A 35 12.91 -17.46 1.73
CA LEU A 35 12.66 -18.64 0.90
C LEU A 35 13.94 -19.42 0.62
N VAL A 36 15.06 -18.73 0.37
CA VAL A 36 16.38 -19.39 0.26
C VAL A 36 16.73 -20.08 1.57
N GLY A 37 16.63 -19.39 2.70
CA GLY A 37 16.88 -19.98 4.03
C GLY A 37 16.07 -21.25 4.27
N LEU A 38 14.75 -21.19 4.01
CA LEU A 38 13.85 -22.33 4.15
C LEU A 38 14.23 -23.50 3.23
N GLY A 39 14.74 -23.24 2.03
CA GLY A 39 15.27 -24.26 1.12
C GLY A 39 16.45 -25.05 1.70
N PHE A 40 17.18 -24.47 2.66
CA PHE A 40 18.25 -25.12 3.43
C PHE A 40 17.79 -25.60 4.82
N GLY A 41 16.49 -25.58 5.11
CA GLY A 41 15.93 -25.96 6.41
C GLY A 41 16.14 -24.91 7.51
N VAL A 42 16.46 -23.67 7.14
CA VAL A 42 16.71 -22.56 8.08
C VAL A 42 15.54 -21.60 8.09
N SER A 43 14.88 -21.46 9.23
CA SER A 43 13.77 -20.51 9.42
C SER A 43 14.22 -19.14 9.92
N ASP A 44 15.36 -19.07 10.61
CA ASP A 44 15.94 -17.84 11.13
C ASP A 44 17.36 -17.63 10.58
N LEU A 45 17.49 -16.66 9.68
CA LEU A 45 18.75 -16.31 9.05
C LEU A 45 19.68 -15.51 9.97
N ASN A 46 19.19 -14.99 11.11
CA ASN A 46 20.04 -14.24 12.05
C ASN A 46 21.17 -15.10 12.63
N ALA A 47 20.98 -16.42 12.73
CA ALA A 47 22.02 -17.37 13.12
C ALA A 47 23.22 -17.38 12.17
N TYR A 48 23.07 -16.85 10.94
CA TYR A 48 24.08 -16.81 9.90
C TYR A 48 24.67 -15.41 9.69
N LYS A 49 24.45 -14.50 10.64
CA LYS A 49 25.02 -13.14 10.62
C LYS A 49 26.53 -13.12 10.46
N ASP A 50 27.23 -14.01 11.16
CA ASP A 50 28.69 -14.09 11.15
C ASP A 50 29.20 -15.34 10.39
N ALA A 51 28.32 -15.99 9.63
CA ALA A 51 28.65 -17.18 8.85
C ALA A 51 29.27 -16.82 7.49
N GLY A 52 29.76 -17.84 6.76
CA GLY A 52 30.15 -17.73 5.35
C GLY A 52 29.14 -18.42 4.42
N GLY A 53 29.26 -18.14 3.12
CA GLY A 53 28.52 -18.87 2.08
C GLY A 53 27.08 -18.37 1.85
N ILE A 54 26.27 -19.21 1.22
CA ILE A 54 24.95 -18.82 0.67
C ILE A 54 23.96 -18.34 1.72
N LEU A 55 24.00 -18.92 2.93
CA LEU A 55 23.10 -18.55 4.03
C LEU A 55 23.45 -17.18 4.64
N HIS A 56 24.74 -16.84 4.69
CA HIS A 56 25.15 -15.48 5.05
C HIS A 56 24.73 -14.47 3.95
N GLY A 57 24.85 -14.85 2.68
CA GLY A 57 24.32 -14.05 1.57
C GLY A 57 22.81 -13.81 1.70
N ALA A 58 22.03 -14.85 2.03
CA ALA A 58 20.61 -14.71 2.30
C ALA A 58 20.32 -13.79 3.50
N TYR A 59 21.07 -13.92 4.60
CA TYR A 59 20.98 -12.99 5.73
C TYR A 59 21.23 -11.53 5.31
N LEU A 60 22.31 -11.25 4.56
CA LEU A 60 22.61 -9.90 4.09
C LEU A 60 21.49 -9.33 3.20
N MET A 61 20.95 -10.15 2.30
CA MET A 61 19.80 -9.75 1.47
C MET A 61 18.56 -9.47 2.32
N GLU A 62 18.31 -10.27 3.36
CA GLU A 62 17.24 -9.99 4.32
C GLU A 62 17.43 -8.61 4.99
N GLN A 63 18.66 -8.29 5.42
CA GLN A 63 18.97 -7.00 6.04
C GLN A 63 18.83 -5.81 5.08
N VAL A 64 19.11 -5.99 3.78
CA VAL A 64 18.83 -4.98 2.75
C VAL A 64 17.32 -4.68 2.70
N GLY A 65 16.50 -5.72 2.74
CA GLY A 65 15.04 -5.58 2.83
C GLY A 65 14.60 -4.87 4.11
N TRP A 66 15.13 -5.27 5.27
CA TRP A 66 14.83 -4.60 6.54
C TRP A 66 15.22 -3.12 6.56
N THR A 67 16.35 -2.78 5.94
CA THR A 67 16.79 -1.38 5.77
C THR A 67 15.76 -0.59 4.97
N GLY A 68 15.29 -1.14 3.84
CA GLY A 68 14.27 -0.49 3.01
C GLY A 68 12.95 -0.25 3.75
N ILE A 69 12.49 -1.22 4.55
CA ILE A 69 11.27 -1.08 5.36
C ILE A 69 11.47 -0.05 6.48
N GLY A 70 12.64 -0.03 7.12
CA GLY A 70 12.97 0.94 8.18
C GLY A 70 12.97 2.40 7.72
N LEU A 71 13.11 2.66 6.41
CA LEU A 71 13.04 4.01 5.83
C LEU A 71 11.61 4.54 5.69
N MET A 72 10.57 3.77 6.02
CA MET A 72 9.18 4.14 5.78
C MET A 72 8.81 5.50 6.38
N ASN A 73 9.11 5.76 7.66
CA ASN A 73 8.80 7.04 8.31
C ASN A 73 9.58 8.21 7.68
N VAL A 74 10.83 7.98 7.32
CA VAL A 74 11.71 8.97 6.67
C VAL A 74 11.10 9.38 5.33
N LEU A 75 10.83 8.39 4.48
CA LEU A 75 10.30 8.63 3.13
C LEU A 75 8.89 9.19 3.16
N LEU A 76 8.03 8.73 4.08
CA LEU A 76 6.69 9.26 4.24
C LEU A 76 6.72 10.76 4.56
N ALA A 77 7.46 11.15 5.60
CA ALA A 77 7.58 12.55 6.00
C ALA A 77 8.19 13.40 4.88
N GLY A 78 9.22 12.88 4.21
CA GLY A 78 9.85 13.50 3.05
C GLY A 78 8.87 13.74 1.90
N PHE A 79 8.10 12.74 1.49
CA PHE A 79 7.19 12.84 0.37
C PHE A 79 5.91 13.65 0.67
N ILE A 80 5.44 13.68 1.93
CA ILE A 80 4.42 14.64 2.35
C ILE A 80 4.97 16.06 2.22
N ALA A 81 6.17 16.33 2.74
CA ALA A 81 6.80 17.65 2.65
C ALA A 81 7.05 18.07 1.19
N TYR A 82 7.49 17.12 0.35
CA TYR A 82 7.67 17.30 -1.09
C TYR A 82 6.37 17.68 -1.78
N SER A 83 5.25 17.03 -1.45
CA SER A 83 3.96 17.35 -2.05
C SER A 83 3.47 18.78 -1.73
N ILE A 84 4.00 19.41 -0.67
CA ILE A 84 3.63 20.76 -0.23
C ILE A 84 4.60 21.82 -0.78
N ALA A 85 5.92 21.53 -0.79
CA ALA A 85 6.98 22.51 -1.06
C ALA A 85 8.00 22.07 -2.12
N ASP A 86 7.72 21.02 -2.90
CA ASP A 86 8.67 20.40 -3.83
C ASP A 86 9.99 20.00 -3.13
N LYS A 87 11.08 19.98 -3.88
CA LYS A 87 12.44 19.66 -3.41
C LYS A 87 12.85 20.44 -2.15
N SER A 88 12.29 21.63 -1.92
CA SER A 88 12.65 22.46 -0.77
C SER A 88 12.17 21.90 0.57
N GLY A 89 11.12 21.07 0.59
CA GLY A 89 10.63 20.41 1.80
C GLY A 89 11.36 19.12 2.17
N LEU A 90 12.08 18.50 1.22
CA LEU A 90 12.62 17.14 1.37
C LEU A 90 13.59 17.00 2.55
N ALA A 91 14.56 17.91 2.67
CA ALA A 91 15.60 17.80 3.70
C ALA A 91 15.01 17.79 5.12
N ALA A 92 14.12 18.74 5.40
CA ALA A 92 13.43 18.83 6.68
C ALA A 92 12.46 17.65 6.90
N GLY A 93 11.76 17.22 5.85
CA GLY A 93 10.86 16.07 5.92
C GLY A 93 11.61 14.77 6.25
N PHE A 94 12.72 14.49 5.58
CA PHE A 94 13.54 13.30 5.86
C PHE A 94 14.08 13.30 7.29
N ILE A 95 14.63 14.42 7.76
CA ILE A 95 15.14 14.53 9.13
C ILE A 95 14.00 14.40 10.14
N GLY A 96 12.86 15.04 9.89
CA GLY A 96 11.67 14.93 10.75
C GLY A 96 11.14 13.49 10.84
N GLY A 97 11.11 12.76 9.72
CA GLY A 97 10.73 11.35 9.71
C GLY A 97 11.76 10.45 10.41
N ALA A 98 13.06 10.74 10.29
CA ALA A 98 14.10 10.02 11.02
C ALA A 98 13.97 10.23 12.54
N LEU A 99 13.68 11.47 12.97
CA LEU A 99 13.38 11.79 14.36
C LEU A 99 12.11 11.10 14.85
N ALA A 100 11.08 10.99 14.00
CA ALA A 100 9.86 10.26 14.37
C ALA A 100 10.15 8.79 14.72
N SER A 101 11.06 8.14 13.99
CA SER A 101 11.52 6.79 14.32
C SER A 101 12.39 6.77 15.58
N SER A 102 13.40 7.64 15.70
CA SER A 102 14.36 7.57 16.82
C SER A 102 13.78 8.00 18.17
N THR A 103 12.72 8.82 18.17
CA THR A 103 11.98 9.25 19.37
C THR A 103 10.78 8.35 19.71
N ASN A 104 10.59 7.26 18.97
CA ASN A 104 9.43 6.36 19.08
C ASN A 104 8.06 7.03 18.78
N ALA A 105 8.03 8.23 18.21
CA ALA A 105 6.80 8.90 17.78
C ALA A 105 6.08 8.18 16.62
N GLY A 106 6.80 7.29 15.93
CA GLY A 106 6.25 6.35 14.96
C GLY A 106 5.60 7.03 13.74
N PHE A 107 4.62 6.36 13.16
CA PHE A 107 3.91 6.85 11.96
C PHE A 107 3.24 8.21 12.18
N ILE A 108 2.60 8.42 13.35
CA ILE A 108 1.92 9.69 13.66
C ILE A 108 2.94 10.84 13.68
N GLY A 109 4.09 10.62 14.32
CA GLY A 109 5.20 11.58 14.30
C GLY A 109 5.68 11.89 12.89
N ALA A 110 5.80 10.87 12.02
CA ALA A 110 6.25 11.05 10.64
C ALA A 110 5.27 11.90 9.81
N VAL A 111 3.96 11.68 9.97
CA VAL A 111 2.93 12.48 9.28
C VAL A 111 3.00 13.93 9.75
N ILE A 112 3.03 14.17 11.07
CA ILE A 112 3.12 15.52 11.64
C ILE A 112 4.38 16.22 11.16
N ALA A 113 5.53 15.54 11.23
CA ALA A 113 6.80 16.07 10.77
C ALA A 113 6.78 16.44 9.29
N GLY A 114 6.20 15.58 8.43
CA GLY A 114 6.10 15.85 6.99
C GLY A 114 5.25 17.07 6.66
N PHE A 115 4.08 17.22 7.29
CA PHE A 115 3.23 18.40 7.10
C PHE A 115 3.92 19.66 7.62
N PHE A 116 4.51 19.61 8.82
CA PHE A 116 5.20 20.75 9.40
C PHE A 116 6.39 21.18 8.53
N ALA A 117 7.27 20.24 8.16
CA ALA A 117 8.40 20.50 7.29
C ALA A 117 7.98 21.10 5.95
N GLY A 118 6.94 20.56 5.31
CA GLY A 118 6.41 21.06 4.05
C GLY A 118 5.90 22.50 4.16
N TYR A 119 5.06 22.81 5.16
CA TYR A 119 4.53 24.16 5.31
C TYR A 119 5.56 25.19 5.76
N VAL A 120 6.52 24.81 6.62
CA VAL A 120 7.64 25.67 6.99
C VAL A 120 8.51 25.96 5.78
N ALA A 121 8.85 24.94 4.98
CA ALA A 121 9.61 25.13 3.73
C ALA A 121 8.87 26.05 2.75
N LEU A 122 7.57 25.86 2.57
CA LEU A 122 6.75 26.71 1.72
C LEU A 122 6.73 28.17 2.22
N LEU A 123 6.63 28.38 3.53
CA LEU A 123 6.63 29.71 4.14
C LEU A 123 7.98 30.40 3.96
N VAL A 124 9.08 29.71 4.25
CA VAL A 124 10.44 30.23 4.10
C VAL A 124 10.72 30.57 2.63
N LYS A 125 10.38 29.67 1.70
CA LYS A 125 10.53 29.88 0.25
C LYS A 125 9.76 31.11 -0.25
N ARG A 126 8.59 31.40 0.32
CA ARG A 126 7.76 32.56 -0.07
C ARG A 126 8.21 33.86 0.57
N LYS A 127 8.70 33.83 1.81
CA LYS A 127 9.03 35.03 2.59
C LYS A 127 10.46 35.49 2.43
N ILE A 128 11.41 34.57 2.23
CA ILE A 128 12.83 34.88 2.11
C ILE A 128 13.20 34.82 0.63
N GLN A 129 13.21 35.98 -0.02
CA GLN A 129 13.68 36.14 -1.38
C GLN A 129 14.83 37.15 -1.41
N ILE A 130 16.01 36.65 -1.74
CA ILE A 130 17.22 37.47 -1.88
C ILE A 130 17.53 37.58 -3.36
N GLN A 131 17.76 38.81 -3.84
CA GLN A 131 18.13 39.08 -5.23
C GLN A 131 19.65 39.35 -5.35
N GLY A 132 20.17 39.27 -6.57
CA GLY A 132 21.58 39.51 -6.86
C GLY A 132 22.49 38.31 -6.57
N SER A 133 23.77 38.56 -6.34
CA SER A 133 24.82 37.53 -6.19
C SER A 133 24.58 36.56 -5.02
N ALA A 134 23.79 36.97 -4.02
CA ALA A 134 23.46 36.16 -2.84
C ALA A 134 22.23 35.26 -3.01
N ALA A 135 21.51 35.32 -4.15
CA ALA A 135 20.29 34.56 -4.37
C ALA A 135 20.47 33.04 -4.19
N GLY A 136 21.65 32.51 -4.55
CA GLY A 136 22.00 31.09 -4.38
C GLY A 136 22.09 30.63 -2.92
N LEU A 137 22.32 31.53 -1.96
CA LEU A 137 22.41 31.19 -0.53
C LEU A 137 21.07 30.74 0.06
N VAL A 138 19.95 31.22 -0.49
CA VAL A 138 18.62 30.91 0.03
C VAL A 138 18.33 29.40 -0.06
N PRO A 139 18.33 28.76 -1.25
CA PRO A 139 18.07 27.34 -1.35
C PRO A 139 19.20 26.48 -0.77
N LEU A 140 20.45 26.97 -0.77
CA LEU A 140 21.62 26.19 -0.36
C LEU A 140 21.77 26.13 1.18
N LEU A 141 21.57 27.25 1.87
CA LEU A 141 21.91 27.38 3.29
C LEU A 141 20.73 27.83 4.14
N ILE A 142 20.09 28.95 3.78
CA ILE A 142 19.08 29.58 4.64
C ILE A 142 17.85 28.69 4.78
N LEU A 143 17.37 28.15 3.66
CA LEU A 143 16.17 27.33 3.65
C LEU A 143 16.40 26.00 4.42
N PRO A 144 17.45 25.20 4.15
CA PRO A 144 17.75 24.03 4.97
C PRO A 144 17.94 24.36 6.45
N LEU A 145 18.68 25.42 6.79
CA LEU A 145 18.96 25.79 8.19
C LEU A 145 17.67 26.04 8.97
N ILE A 146 16.76 26.85 8.43
CA ILE A 146 15.50 27.19 9.11
C ILE A 146 14.56 25.99 9.12
N THR A 147 14.36 25.33 7.98
CA THR A 147 13.38 24.25 7.85
C THR A 147 13.77 23.03 8.67
N VAL A 148 15.04 22.60 8.61
CA VAL A 148 15.58 21.49 9.41
C VAL A 148 15.64 21.89 10.88
N GLY A 149 16.12 23.09 11.21
CA GLY A 149 16.21 23.55 12.59
C GLY A 149 14.86 23.58 13.29
N LEU A 150 13.84 24.15 12.65
CA LEU A 150 12.49 24.21 13.21
C LEU A 150 11.83 22.84 13.29
N THR A 151 11.96 22.01 12.26
CA THR A 151 11.38 20.65 12.26
C THR A 151 12.05 19.78 13.31
N GLY A 152 13.38 19.89 13.43
CA GLY A 152 14.18 19.25 14.45
C GLY A 152 13.73 19.66 15.84
N LEU A 153 13.66 20.96 16.13
CA LEU A 153 13.21 21.49 17.42
C LEU A 153 11.81 20.98 17.78
N LEU A 154 10.87 21.02 16.83
CA LEU A 154 9.52 20.53 17.05
C LEU A 154 9.52 19.04 17.42
N MET A 155 10.20 18.22 16.61
CA MET A 155 10.15 16.77 16.78
C MET A 155 10.99 16.26 17.94
N SER A 156 12.14 16.87 18.24
CA SER A 156 13.03 16.40 19.31
C SER A 156 12.66 17.00 20.67
N VAL A 157 12.34 18.29 20.74
CA VAL A 157 12.16 19.00 22.03
C VAL A 157 10.70 19.03 22.46
N LEU A 158 9.77 19.26 21.52
CA LEU A 158 8.36 19.50 21.88
C LEU A 158 7.52 18.23 21.77
N LEU A 159 7.65 17.47 20.68
CA LEU A 159 6.72 16.41 20.33
C LEU A 159 7.26 14.99 20.52
N GLY A 160 8.58 14.79 20.57
CA GLY A 160 9.18 13.45 20.63
C GLY A 160 8.67 12.62 21.83
N GLY A 161 8.75 13.18 23.03
CA GLY A 161 8.24 12.53 24.25
C GLY A 161 6.72 12.27 24.21
N PRO A 162 5.88 13.31 24.03
CA PRO A 162 4.43 13.14 23.99
C PRO A 162 3.93 12.18 22.90
N LEU A 163 4.47 12.28 21.68
CA LEU A 163 4.08 11.38 20.58
C LEU A 163 4.62 9.96 20.78
N GLY A 164 5.81 9.82 21.37
CA GLY A 164 6.35 8.51 21.75
C GLY A 164 5.49 7.81 22.80
N ALA A 165 5.05 8.54 23.82
CA ALA A 165 4.12 8.01 24.83
C ALA A 165 2.76 7.62 24.23
N LEU A 166 2.23 8.46 23.33
CA LEU A 166 1.01 8.15 22.59
C LEU A 166 1.17 6.87 21.75
N ASN A 167 2.29 6.73 21.04
CA ASN A 167 2.55 5.53 20.23
C ASN A 167 2.61 4.27 21.11
N THR A 168 3.32 4.32 22.24
CA THR A 168 3.35 3.20 23.20
C THR A 168 1.96 2.85 23.73
N ALA A 169 1.16 3.85 24.14
CA ALA A 169 -0.19 3.62 24.64
C ALA A 169 -1.11 3.01 23.57
N LEU A 170 -0.98 3.43 22.31
CA LEU A 170 -1.72 2.85 21.18
C LEU A 170 -1.31 1.39 20.93
N ILE A 171 -0.01 1.08 20.98
CA ILE A 171 0.50 -0.29 20.82
C ILE A 171 -0.03 -1.18 21.93
N GLU A 172 0.03 -0.73 23.18
CA GLU A 172 -0.49 -1.47 24.34
C GLU A 172 -2.00 -1.70 24.25
N TRP A 173 -2.75 -0.67 23.85
CA TRP A 173 -4.19 -0.77 23.65
C TRP A 173 -4.53 -1.81 22.57
N ILE A 174 -3.83 -1.80 21.44
CA ILE A 174 -4.04 -2.77 20.35
C ILE A 174 -3.64 -4.18 20.78
N LYS A 175 -2.53 -4.35 21.51
CA LYS A 175 -2.13 -5.64 22.06
C LYS A 175 -3.18 -6.18 23.03
N GLY A 176 -3.76 -5.33 23.88
CA GLY A 176 -4.87 -5.67 24.77
C GLY A 176 -6.11 -6.10 23.98
N MET A 177 -6.45 -5.37 22.92
CA MET A 177 -7.55 -5.71 22.00
C MET A 177 -7.38 -7.08 21.32
N VAL A 178 -6.15 -7.52 21.05
CA VAL A 178 -5.90 -8.83 20.43
C VAL A 178 -6.02 -9.99 21.44
N ALA A 179 -5.78 -9.73 22.74
CA ALA A 179 -5.80 -10.76 23.77
C ALA A 179 -7.19 -11.40 24.00
N ASP A 180 -8.28 -10.66 23.77
CA ASP A 180 -9.66 -11.12 24.02
C ASP A 180 -10.34 -11.79 22.81
N GLY A 181 -9.65 -11.92 21.66
CA GLY A 181 -10.09 -12.65 20.46
C GLY A 181 -11.25 -12.03 19.66
N THR A 182 -12.26 -11.46 20.33
CA THR A 182 -13.47 -10.87 19.72
C THR A 182 -13.14 -9.60 18.92
N SER A 183 -12.18 -8.81 19.41
CA SER A 183 -11.73 -7.58 18.76
C SER A 183 -10.87 -7.85 17.51
N THR A 184 -10.17 -9.00 17.46
CA THR A 184 -9.40 -9.42 16.29
C THR A 184 -10.30 -9.69 15.07
N LEU A 185 -11.47 -10.29 15.29
CA LEU A 185 -12.45 -10.51 14.21
C LEU A 185 -12.98 -9.17 13.66
N ALA A 186 -13.37 -8.25 14.54
CA ALA A 186 -13.85 -6.94 14.13
C ALA A 186 -12.78 -6.19 13.31
N LEU A 187 -11.53 -6.21 13.78
CA LEU A 187 -10.39 -5.62 13.07
C LEU A 187 -10.21 -6.25 11.68
N ALA A 188 -10.27 -7.59 11.59
CA ALA A 188 -10.12 -8.31 10.33
C ALA A 188 -11.22 -7.97 9.32
N LEU A 189 -12.47 -7.89 9.77
CA LEU A 189 -13.62 -7.52 8.93
C LEU A 189 -13.46 -6.09 8.39
N ILE A 190 -13.08 -5.14 9.25
CA ILE A 190 -12.91 -3.73 8.87
C ILE A 190 -11.74 -3.56 7.89
N LEU A 191 -10.56 -4.08 8.23
CA LEU A 191 -9.38 -3.96 7.36
C LEU A 191 -9.60 -4.67 6.02
N GLY A 192 -10.19 -5.87 6.05
CA GLY A 192 -10.56 -6.60 4.84
C GLY A 192 -11.54 -5.81 3.96
N ALA A 193 -12.61 -5.28 4.55
CA ALA A 193 -13.59 -4.46 3.83
C ALA A 193 -12.95 -3.23 3.16
N MET A 194 -12.07 -2.53 3.87
CA MET A 194 -11.38 -1.35 3.35
C MET A 194 -10.47 -1.68 2.16
N ILE A 195 -9.73 -2.79 2.22
CA ILE A 195 -8.88 -3.25 1.12
C ILE A 195 -9.70 -3.58 -0.13
N GLY A 196 -10.86 -4.23 0.03
CA GLY A 196 -11.74 -4.60 -1.07
C GLY A 196 -12.51 -3.43 -1.71
N PHE A 197 -12.49 -2.24 -1.11
CA PHE A 197 -13.37 -1.12 -1.51
C PHE A 197 -13.00 -0.49 -2.85
N ASP A 198 -11.75 -0.07 -3.03
CA ASP A 198 -11.30 0.71 -4.20
C ASP A 198 -10.02 0.17 -4.86
N LEU A 199 -9.61 -1.07 -4.53
CA LEU A 199 -8.58 -1.86 -5.25
C LEU A 199 -7.29 -1.09 -5.59
N GLY A 200 -6.71 -0.42 -4.59
CA GLY A 200 -5.52 0.42 -4.72
C GLY A 200 -5.81 1.94 -4.66
N GLY A 201 -7.07 2.32 -4.48
CA GLY A 201 -7.49 3.69 -4.19
C GLY A 201 -7.19 4.15 -2.75
N PRO A 202 -7.69 5.33 -2.35
CA PRO A 202 -7.41 5.92 -1.04
C PRO A 202 -7.81 5.07 0.17
N VAL A 203 -8.95 4.36 0.11
CA VAL A 203 -9.44 3.55 1.24
C VAL A 203 -8.55 2.33 1.45
N ASN A 204 -8.23 1.62 0.36
CA ASN A 204 -7.31 0.48 0.39
C ASN A 204 -5.92 0.91 0.89
N LYS A 205 -5.33 1.96 0.30
CA LYS A 205 -4.01 2.47 0.72
C LYS A 205 -3.99 2.93 2.18
N SER A 206 -5.09 3.48 2.69
CA SER A 206 -5.21 3.87 4.09
C SER A 206 -5.21 2.67 5.03
N ALA A 207 -5.94 1.60 4.69
CA ALA A 207 -5.92 0.35 5.46
C ALA A 207 -4.53 -0.31 5.42
N TRP A 208 -3.91 -0.35 4.24
CA TRP A 208 -2.54 -0.85 4.10
C TRP A 208 -1.54 -0.04 4.93
N MET A 209 -1.66 1.28 4.91
CA MET A 209 -0.79 2.15 5.70
C MET A 209 -1.01 1.96 7.20
N ALA A 210 -2.26 1.81 7.65
CA ALA A 210 -2.57 1.53 9.05
C ALA A 210 -1.94 0.21 9.52
N GLY A 211 -2.03 -0.85 8.71
CA GLY A 211 -1.35 -2.12 8.98
C GLY A 211 0.17 -1.97 9.06
N ASN A 212 0.77 -1.24 8.12
CA ASN A 212 2.23 -1.04 8.08
C ASN A 212 2.75 -0.11 9.18
N ALA A 213 1.96 0.88 9.62
CA ALA A 213 2.31 1.74 10.75
C ALA A 213 2.47 0.92 12.05
N LEU A 214 1.57 -0.03 12.27
CA LEU A 214 1.62 -0.97 13.39
C LEU A 214 2.73 -2.00 13.23
N PHE A 215 2.96 -2.46 12.00
CA PHE A 215 4.09 -3.33 11.66
C PHE A 215 5.43 -2.72 12.09
N LEU A 216 5.69 -1.45 11.77
CA LEU A 216 6.94 -0.76 12.18
C LEU A 216 7.08 -0.67 13.70
N SER A 217 5.96 -0.73 14.41
CA SER A 217 5.90 -0.68 15.86
C SER A 217 5.92 -2.08 16.50
N GLY A 218 6.20 -3.13 15.72
CA GLY A 218 6.28 -4.52 16.17
C GLY A 218 4.93 -5.18 16.42
N VAL A 219 3.83 -4.63 15.87
CA VAL A 219 2.49 -5.22 15.93
C VAL A 219 2.09 -5.70 14.54
N TYR A 220 2.25 -7.00 14.29
CA TYR A 220 2.21 -7.56 12.93
C TYR A 220 0.84 -8.08 12.47
N LEU A 221 -0.02 -8.52 13.39
CA LEU A 221 -1.32 -9.09 13.07
C LEU A 221 -2.20 -8.22 12.12
N PRO A 222 -2.31 -6.89 12.30
CA PRO A 222 -3.06 -6.04 11.38
C PRO A 222 -2.52 -6.09 9.95
N ALA A 223 -1.19 -6.13 9.78
CA ALA A 223 -0.55 -6.25 8.46
C ALA A 223 -0.80 -7.63 7.83
N ILE A 224 -0.81 -8.70 8.63
CA ILE A 224 -1.18 -10.05 8.16
C ILE A 224 -2.59 -10.05 7.58
N LEU A 225 -3.56 -9.49 8.30
CA LEU A 225 -4.96 -9.44 7.88
C LEU A 225 -5.14 -8.64 6.59
N VAL A 226 -4.44 -7.51 6.47
CA VAL A 226 -4.38 -6.73 5.23
C VAL A 226 -3.78 -7.54 4.07
N ASN A 227 -2.68 -8.25 4.30
CA ASN A 227 -2.03 -9.05 3.25
C ASN A 227 -2.94 -10.17 2.72
N ILE A 228 -3.72 -10.81 3.60
CA ILE A 228 -4.74 -11.79 3.20
C ILE A 228 -5.82 -11.11 2.33
N ALA A 229 -6.27 -9.92 2.71
CA ALA A 229 -7.26 -9.17 1.93
C ALA A 229 -6.77 -8.78 0.53
N ILE A 230 -5.49 -8.42 0.39
CA ILE A 230 -4.88 -7.90 -0.85
C ILE A 230 -4.90 -8.95 -1.97
N VAL A 231 -4.65 -10.22 -1.64
CA VAL A 231 -4.58 -11.27 -2.65
C VAL A 231 -5.96 -11.69 -3.15
N ILE A 232 -7.03 -11.43 -2.40
CA ILE A 232 -8.37 -11.96 -2.65
C ILE A 232 -8.97 -11.48 -3.98
N PRO A 233 -9.07 -10.17 -4.30
CA PRO A 233 -9.70 -9.72 -5.54
C PRO A 233 -9.06 -10.30 -6.82
N PRO A 234 -7.75 -10.17 -7.04
CA PRO A 234 -7.13 -10.69 -8.26
C PRO A 234 -7.20 -12.22 -8.36
N LEU A 235 -7.01 -12.95 -7.24
CA LEU A 235 -7.21 -14.41 -7.22
C LEU A 235 -8.65 -14.80 -7.51
N GLY A 236 -9.61 -14.07 -6.94
CA GLY A 236 -11.04 -14.34 -7.08
C GLY A 236 -11.54 -14.16 -8.51
N TYR A 237 -11.15 -13.07 -9.18
CA TYR A 237 -11.49 -12.88 -10.60
C TYR A 237 -10.77 -13.87 -11.51
N GLY A 238 -9.49 -14.16 -11.22
CA GLY A 238 -8.77 -15.23 -11.91
C GLY A 238 -9.50 -16.58 -11.80
N LEU A 239 -9.92 -16.95 -10.59
CA LEU A 239 -10.70 -18.16 -10.33
C LEU A 239 -12.09 -18.11 -10.99
N ALA A 240 -12.75 -16.95 -11.04
CA ALA A 240 -14.02 -16.78 -11.74
C ALA A 240 -13.92 -17.22 -13.20
N THR A 241 -12.83 -16.85 -13.89
CA THR A 241 -12.60 -17.23 -15.29
C THR A 241 -12.37 -18.72 -15.49
N LEU A 242 -11.85 -19.42 -14.47
CA LEU A 242 -11.67 -20.88 -14.48
C LEU A 242 -12.98 -21.62 -14.20
N ILE A 243 -13.77 -21.16 -13.23
CA ILE A 243 -15.04 -21.79 -12.83
C ILE A 243 -16.06 -21.76 -13.98
N ARG A 244 -16.25 -20.61 -14.63
CA ARG A 244 -17.27 -20.44 -15.68
C ARG A 244 -16.70 -19.77 -16.92
N LYS A 245 -15.72 -20.41 -17.56
CA LYS A 245 -15.02 -19.93 -18.76
C LYS A 245 -15.93 -19.33 -19.85
N ARG A 246 -17.12 -19.89 -20.07
CA ARG A 246 -18.11 -19.42 -21.07
C ARG A 246 -18.69 -18.03 -20.78
N ASN A 247 -18.61 -17.55 -19.55
CA ASN A 247 -19.11 -16.25 -19.09
C ASN A 247 -18.12 -15.09 -19.32
N PHE A 248 -16.98 -15.35 -19.98
CA PHE A 248 -15.90 -14.38 -20.21
C PHE A 248 -15.47 -14.38 -21.68
N SER A 249 -15.19 -13.18 -22.20
CA SER A 249 -14.52 -12.99 -23.49
C SER A 249 -13.07 -13.49 -23.46
N PRO A 250 -12.42 -13.72 -24.62
CA PRO A 250 -11.00 -14.08 -24.67
C PRO A 250 -10.11 -13.11 -23.89
N THR A 251 -10.35 -11.80 -24.02
CA THR A 251 -9.64 -10.73 -23.31
C THR A 251 -9.74 -10.89 -21.80
N PHE A 252 -10.95 -11.11 -21.26
CA PHE A 252 -11.12 -11.30 -19.82
C PHE A 252 -10.54 -12.62 -19.31
N ARG A 253 -10.48 -13.68 -20.13
CA ARG A 253 -9.82 -14.94 -19.75
C ARG A 253 -8.31 -14.76 -19.64
N GLU A 254 -7.71 -13.98 -20.54
CA GLU A 254 -6.29 -13.64 -20.48
C GLU A 254 -5.99 -12.74 -19.28
N ALA A 255 -6.79 -11.70 -19.08
CA ALA A 255 -6.73 -10.85 -17.89
C ALA A 255 -6.87 -11.67 -16.60
N GLY A 256 -7.71 -12.70 -16.58
CA GLY A 256 -7.89 -13.60 -15.44
C GLY A 256 -6.64 -14.41 -15.12
N ARG A 257 -5.93 -14.91 -16.14
CA ARG A 257 -4.63 -15.59 -15.96
C ARG A 257 -3.58 -14.64 -15.39
N GLY A 258 -3.51 -13.41 -15.91
CA GLY A 258 -2.66 -12.36 -15.34
C GLY A 258 -3.04 -12.03 -13.89
N GLY A 259 -4.34 -11.95 -13.61
CA GLY A 259 -4.90 -11.73 -12.27
C GLY A 259 -4.49 -12.80 -11.26
N LEU A 260 -4.45 -14.08 -11.64
CA LEU A 260 -3.94 -15.13 -10.74
C LEU A 260 -2.50 -14.88 -10.32
N VAL A 261 -1.63 -14.50 -11.27
CA VAL A 261 -0.21 -14.19 -10.98
C VAL A 261 -0.10 -12.95 -10.09
N MET A 262 -0.83 -11.89 -10.41
CA MET A 262 -0.88 -10.67 -9.60
C MET A 262 -1.39 -10.95 -8.18
N GLY A 263 -2.37 -11.85 -8.02
CA GLY A 263 -2.88 -12.26 -6.73
C GLY A 263 -1.89 -13.08 -5.90
N ILE A 264 -1.09 -13.95 -6.54
CA ILE A 264 0.01 -14.64 -5.84
C ILE A 264 1.04 -13.64 -5.33
N ILE A 265 1.37 -12.61 -6.12
CA ILE A 265 2.34 -11.58 -5.75
C ILE A 265 1.77 -10.61 -4.70
N GLY A 266 0.46 -10.37 -4.68
CA GLY A 266 -0.18 -9.41 -3.79
C GLY A 266 -0.37 -8.03 -4.43
N ILE A 267 -0.72 -7.99 -5.72
CA ILE A 267 -1.07 -6.77 -6.46
C ILE A 267 -2.59 -6.74 -6.66
N THR A 268 -3.29 -5.92 -5.86
CA THR A 268 -4.75 -5.80 -5.88
C THR A 268 -5.31 -5.27 -7.21
N GLU A 269 -4.51 -4.46 -7.91
CA GLU A 269 -4.88 -3.71 -9.11
C GLU A 269 -5.22 -4.63 -10.29
N GLY A 270 -4.77 -5.89 -10.27
CA GLY A 270 -5.15 -6.90 -11.25
C GLY A 270 -6.66 -7.17 -11.33
N ALA A 271 -7.41 -6.78 -10.31
CA ALA A 271 -8.86 -6.89 -10.26
C ALA A 271 -9.62 -5.68 -10.83
N ILE A 272 -8.94 -4.56 -11.12
CA ILE A 272 -9.57 -3.33 -11.61
C ILE A 272 -10.34 -3.56 -12.92
N PRO A 273 -9.78 -4.21 -13.96
CA PRO A 273 -10.48 -4.38 -15.25
C PRO A 273 -11.81 -5.13 -15.10
N PHE A 274 -11.88 -6.11 -14.19
CA PHE A 274 -13.10 -6.85 -13.91
C PHE A 274 -14.12 -5.99 -13.16
N THR A 275 -13.68 -5.31 -12.11
CA THR A 275 -14.56 -4.51 -11.25
C THR A 275 -15.23 -3.37 -12.02
N LEU A 276 -14.51 -2.80 -13.01
CA LEU A 276 -15.03 -1.72 -13.87
C LEU A 276 -16.17 -2.16 -14.81
N VAL A 277 -16.37 -3.46 -15.06
CA VAL A 277 -17.48 -3.93 -15.91
C VAL A 277 -18.84 -3.66 -15.26
N ASN A 278 -18.94 -3.80 -13.95
CA ASN A 278 -20.14 -3.41 -13.20
C ASN A 278 -19.77 -3.01 -11.76
N PRO A 279 -19.31 -1.76 -11.54
CA PRO A 279 -18.82 -1.31 -10.24
C PRO A 279 -19.87 -1.44 -9.13
N LEU A 280 -21.14 -1.17 -9.44
CA LEU A 280 -22.25 -1.21 -8.48
C LEU A 280 -22.45 -2.60 -7.86
N LYS A 281 -22.16 -3.66 -8.61
CA LYS A 281 -22.27 -5.04 -8.11
C LYS A 281 -20.95 -5.58 -7.59
N LEU A 282 -19.86 -5.24 -8.26
CA LEU A 282 -18.55 -5.86 -8.02
C LEU A 282 -17.77 -5.21 -6.87
N ILE A 283 -17.94 -3.91 -6.61
CA ILE A 283 -17.34 -3.27 -5.44
C ILE A 283 -17.90 -3.87 -4.14
N PRO A 284 -19.22 -3.94 -3.92
CA PRO A 284 -19.76 -4.58 -2.71
C PRO A 284 -19.34 -6.05 -2.58
N LEU A 285 -19.24 -6.78 -3.70
CA LEU A 285 -18.75 -8.16 -3.72
C LEU A 285 -17.30 -8.24 -3.23
N ASN A 286 -16.41 -7.38 -3.74
CA ASN A 286 -15.01 -7.33 -3.33
C ASN A 286 -14.89 -7.01 -1.83
N VAL A 287 -15.65 -6.03 -1.33
CA VAL A 287 -15.68 -5.65 0.09
C VAL A 287 -16.07 -6.84 0.96
N VAL A 288 -17.18 -7.50 0.63
CA VAL A 288 -17.67 -8.67 1.40
C VAL A 288 -16.67 -9.82 1.34
N ALA A 289 -16.07 -10.09 0.18
CA ALA A 289 -15.10 -11.15 0.02
C ALA A 289 -13.82 -10.93 0.82
N CYS A 290 -13.25 -9.72 0.77
CA CYS A 290 -12.04 -9.38 1.51
C CYS A 290 -12.28 -9.38 3.02
N ALA A 291 -13.43 -8.86 3.48
CA ALA A 291 -13.86 -8.94 4.87
C ALA A 291 -14.00 -10.40 5.31
N ALA A 292 -14.73 -11.22 4.54
CA ALA A 292 -14.94 -12.62 4.85
C ALA A 292 -13.62 -13.42 4.90
N GLY A 293 -12.72 -13.24 3.92
CA GLY A 293 -11.45 -13.96 3.90
C GLY A 293 -10.54 -13.59 5.08
N SER A 294 -10.43 -12.31 5.40
CA SER A 294 -9.66 -11.85 6.56
C SER A 294 -10.29 -12.31 7.88
N GLY A 295 -11.61 -12.22 7.99
CA GLY A 295 -12.36 -12.66 9.17
C GLY A 295 -12.26 -14.17 9.41
N VAL A 296 -12.33 -14.98 8.35
CA VAL A 296 -12.14 -16.44 8.45
C VAL A 296 -10.72 -16.76 8.90
N ALA A 297 -9.69 -16.12 8.35
CA ALA A 297 -8.33 -16.34 8.81
C ALA A 297 -8.14 -15.96 10.29
N ALA A 298 -8.76 -14.86 10.74
CA ALA A 298 -8.76 -14.45 12.14
C ALA A 298 -9.46 -15.48 13.04
N LEU A 299 -10.62 -15.99 12.64
CA LEU A 299 -11.36 -17.04 13.37
C LEU A 299 -10.57 -18.35 13.48
N LEU A 300 -9.81 -18.69 12.45
CA LEU A 300 -8.94 -19.86 12.43
C LEU A 300 -7.62 -19.64 13.19
N GLY A 301 -7.42 -18.47 13.79
CA GLY A 301 -6.31 -18.20 14.70
C GLY A 301 -4.98 -17.94 14.00
N VAL A 302 -4.99 -17.28 12.84
CA VAL A 302 -3.74 -16.78 12.23
C VAL A 302 -3.05 -15.81 13.20
N HIS A 303 -1.74 -15.97 13.38
CA HIS A 303 -0.95 -15.13 14.30
C HIS A 303 0.46 -14.89 13.74
N ASP A 304 1.13 -13.86 14.22
CA ASP A 304 2.49 -13.54 13.82
C ASP A 304 3.53 -14.43 14.52
N ILE A 305 4.52 -14.91 13.76
CA ILE A 305 5.72 -15.60 14.27
C ILE A 305 7.00 -14.85 13.90
N MET A 306 6.91 -13.99 12.89
CA MET A 306 7.95 -13.11 12.41
C MET A 306 7.27 -11.95 11.67
N PRO A 307 8.01 -10.88 11.34
CA PRO A 307 7.48 -9.84 10.48
C PRO A 307 6.90 -10.41 9.16
N PRO A 308 5.63 -10.10 8.82
CA PRO A 308 4.94 -10.73 7.71
C PRO A 308 5.46 -10.28 6.36
N ILE A 309 5.51 -11.22 5.43
CA ILE A 309 5.85 -10.95 4.04
C ILE A 309 4.54 -10.71 3.26
N GLY A 310 4.54 -9.76 2.32
CA GLY A 310 3.40 -9.49 1.44
C GLY A 310 3.13 -10.61 0.42
N GLY A 311 1.92 -10.66 -0.12
CA GLY A 311 1.52 -11.64 -1.15
C GLY A 311 1.00 -12.97 -0.60
N LEU A 312 0.64 -13.90 -1.48
CA LEU A 312 0.07 -15.20 -1.06
C LEU A 312 1.11 -16.05 -0.33
N TYR A 313 2.37 -15.97 -0.75
CA TYR A 313 3.52 -16.61 -0.11
C TYR A 313 3.84 -16.05 1.29
N GLY A 314 3.12 -15.00 1.74
CA GLY A 314 3.15 -14.52 3.12
C GLY A 314 2.82 -15.59 4.15
N PHE A 315 2.16 -16.69 3.76
CA PHE A 315 1.84 -17.81 4.66
C PHE A 315 3.08 -18.42 5.36
N PHE A 316 4.28 -18.31 4.77
CA PHE A 316 5.52 -18.80 5.40
C PHE A 316 5.96 -17.98 6.62
N SER A 317 5.43 -16.77 6.77
CA SER A 317 5.81 -15.82 7.82
C SER A 317 4.82 -15.75 8.98
N VAL A 318 3.79 -16.61 8.99
CA VAL A 318 2.71 -16.58 9.98
C VAL A 318 2.54 -17.95 10.64
N GLY A 319 2.13 -17.94 11.91
CA GLY A 319 1.64 -19.12 12.60
C GLY A 319 0.25 -19.50 12.10
N ASN A 320 -0.10 -20.78 12.19
CA ASN A 320 -1.27 -21.36 11.52
C ASN A 320 -1.32 -20.98 10.03
N TRP A 321 -0.25 -21.24 9.29
CA TRP A 321 -0.10 -20.91 7.87
C TRP A 321 -1.29 -21.36 7.00
N TRP A 322 -1.93 -22.48 7.35
CA TRP A 322 -3.12 -22.98 6.67
C TRP A 322 -4.34 -22.06 6.84
N ALA A 323 -4.48 -21.35 7.96
CA ALA A 323 -5.54 -20.37 8.19
C ALA A 323 -5.43 -19.18 7.23
N TYR A 324 -4.21 -18.73 6.94
CA TYR A 324 -3.92 -17.69 5.95
C TYR A 324 -4.42 -18.10 4.57
N LEU A 325 -4.07 -19.32 4.14
CA LEU A 325 -4.45 -19.85 2.82
C LEU A 325 -5.96 -20.12 2.72
N ILE A 326 -6.59 -20.65 3.77
CA ILE A 326 -8.05 -20.87 3.80
C ILE A 326 -8.79 -19.54 3.75
N GLY A 327 -8.34 -18.51 4.49
CA GLY A 327 -8.94 -17.18 4.43
C GLY A 327 -8.86 -16.56 3.03
N ALA A 328 -7.67 -16.58 2.42
CA ALA A 328 -7.46 -16.11 1.06
C ALA A 328 -8.33 -16.86 0.05
N LEU A 329 -8.39 -18.19 0.14
CA LEU A 329 -9.22 -19.04 -0.73
C LEU A 329 -10.71 -18.75 -0.54
N THR A 330 -11.15 -18.56 0.71
CA THR A 330 -12.56 -18.28 1.03
C THR A 330 -13.01 -16.99 0.37
N GLY A 331 -12.26 -15.91 0.53
CA GLY A 331 -12.56 -14.64 -0.15
C GLY A 331 -12.50 -14.76 -1.67
N ALA A 332 -11.49 -15.44 -2.20
CA ALA A 332 -11.36 -15.66 -3.64
C ALA A 332 -12.55 -16.46 -4.21
N LEU A 333 -13.07 -17.44 -3.48
CA LEU A 333 -14.26 -18.21 -3.88
C LEU A 333 -15.54 -17.37 -3.83
N VAL A 334 -15.69 -16.48 -2.84
CA VAL A 334 -16.82 -15.53 -2.77
C VAL A 334 -16.87 -14.68 -4.06
N ILE A 335 -15.72 -14.16 -4.50
CA ILE A 335 -15.64 -13.41 -5.78
C ILE A 335 -15.83 -14.35 -6.97
N GLY A 336 -15.15 -15.50 -6.98
CA GLY A 336 -15.17 -16.47 -8.08
C GLY A 336 -16.58 -16.95 -8.44
N ILE A 337 -17.41 -17.19 -7.42
CA ILE A 337 -18.81 -17.57 -7.56
C ILE A 337 -19.67 -16.32 -7.79
N GLY A 338 -19.54 -15.31 -6.94
CA GLY A 338 -20.38 -14.10 -6.96
C GLY A 338 -20.29 -13.34 -8.28
N ALA A 339 -19.08 -13.12 -8.82
CA ALA A 339 -18.89 -12.40 -10.08
C ALA A 339 -19.56 -13.13 -11.24
N ASN A 340 -19.49 -14.47 -11.26
CA ASN A 340 -20.13 -15.31 -12.27
C ASN A 340 -21.67 -15.38 -12.19
N LEU A 341 -22.24 -15.06 -11.03
CA LEU A 341 -23.67 -14.97 -10.82
C LEU A 341 -24.20 -13.55 -11.13
N LEU A 342 -23.43 -12.53 -10.77
CA LEU A 342 -23.88 -11.13 -10.80
C LEU A 342 -23.66 -10.43 -12.15
N VAL A 343 -22.62 -10.83 -12.90
CA VAL A 343 -22.14 -10.13 -14.09
C VAL A 343 -21.80 -11.12 -15.21
N ASN A 344 -22.14 -10.74 -16.45
CA ASN A 344 -21.69 -11.44 -17.65
C ASN A 344 -20.54 -10.65 -18.27
N PHE A 345 -19.38 -11.29 -18.43
CA PHE A 345 -18.15 -10.71 -18.97
C PHE A 345 -17.90 -11.16 -20.41
N SER A 346 -18.83 -11.90 -21.02
CA SER A 346 -18.86 -12.08 -22.46
C SER A 346 -19.41 -10.80 -23.06
N GLU A 347 -18.60 -10.12 -23.88
CA GLU A 347 -19.01 -8.94 -24.62
C GLU A 347 -20.39 -9.15 -25.26
N LYS A 348 -21.37 -8.32 -24.89
CA LYS A 348 -22.46 -8.04 -25.82
C LYS A 348 -21.88 -7.08 -26.85
N LYS A 349 -21.88 -7.46 -28.12
CA LYS A 349 -21.73 -6.50 -29.21
C LYS A 349 -22.77 -5.39 -28.99
N GLU A 350 -22.35 -4.22 -28.55
CA GLU A 350 -23.10 -3.02 -28.92
C GLU A 350 -23.08 -2.96 -30.45
N PRO A 351 -24.20 -2.61 -31.11
CA PRO A 351 -24.19 -2.45 -32.55
C PRO A 351 -23.25 -1.28 -32.88
N GLN A 352 -22.03 -1.61 -33.29
CA GLN A 352 -21.18 -0.67 -34.01
C GLN A 352 -22.00 -0.20 -35.21
N LYS A 353 -22.24 1.12 -35.30
CA LYS A 353 -22.71 1.71 -36.55
C LYS A 353 -21.73 1.26 -37.64
N PRO A 354 -22.21 0.79 -38.80
CA PRO A 354 -21.32 0.31 -39.84
C PRO A 354 -20.33 1.41 -40.24
N GLU A 355 -19.04 1.04 -40.24
CA GLU A 355 -17.88 1.87 -40.65
C GLU A 355 -18.05 2.54 -42.02
N HIS A 356 -19.01 2.06 -42.83
CA HIS A 356 -19.35 2.62 -44.12
C HIS A 356 -19.97 4.04 -44.03
N ASP A 357 -20.67 4.37 -42.94
CA ASP A 357 -21.28 5.70 -42.74
C ASP A 357 -20.27 6.74 -42.23
N GLN A 358 -19.13 6.31 -41.69
CA GLN A 358 -18.07 7.22 -41.18
C GLN A 358 -17.08 7.60 -42.27
N LYS A 359 -16.67 6.64 -43.12
CA LYS A 359 -15.79 6.95 -44.27
C LYS A 359 -16.45 7.84 -45.30
N GLN A 360 -17.74 7.63 -45.56
CA GLN A 360 -18.47 8.44 -46.53
C GLN A 360 -18.68 9.88 -46.04
N LYS A 361 -18.81 10.08 -44.72
CA LYS A 361 -18.82 11.42 -44.11
C LYS A 361 -17.47 12.11 -44.11
N GLU A 362 -16.38 11.37 -43.93
CA GLU A 362 -15.02 11.92 -43.97
C GLU A 362 -14.58 12.27 -45.39
N GLU A 363 -14.98 11.50 -46.41
CA GLU A 363 -14.73 11.84 -47.82
C GLU A 363 -15.55 13.07 -48.27
N ASP A 364 -16.85 13.13 -47.92
CA ASP A 364 -17.69 14.29 -48.25
C ASP A 364 -17.20 15.60 -47.58
N ASP A 365 -16.71 15.55 -46.33
CA ASP A 365 -16.15 16.73 -45.63
C ASP A 365 -14.77 17.14 -46.18
N PHE A 366 -13.99 16.22 -46.76
CA PHE A 366 -12.67 16.54 -47.31
C PHE A 366 -12.77 17.22 -48.68
N ASP A 367 -13.70 16.80 -49.53
CA ASP A 367 -13.91 17.39 -50.86
C ASP A 367 -14.50 18.81 -50.76
N LEU A 368 -15.34 19.08 -49.76
CA LEU A 368 -15.90 20.43 -49.49
C LEU A 368 -14.86 21.48 -49.07
N VAL A 369 -13.69 21.07 -48.58
CA VAL A 369 -12.62 21.98 -48.13
C VAL A 369 -11.67 22.38 -49.27
N LEU A 370 -11.61 21.61 -50.35
CA LEU A 370 -10.70 21.87 -51.48
C LEU A 370 -11.32 22.70 -52.60
N GLU A 371 -12.64 22.86 -52.63
CA GLU A 371 -13.35 23.68 -53.62
C GLU A 371 -13.81 25.06 -53.09
N GLY A 372 -13.43 25.45 -51.87
CA GLY A 372 -13.86 26.69 -51.18
C GLY A 372 -12.91 27.87 -51.27
#